data_AF-A0A352EZE0-F1
#
_entry.id   AF-A0A352EZE0-F1
#
_cell.length_a   1.000
_cell.length_b   1.000
_cell.length_c   1.000
_cell.angle_alpha   90.00
_cell.angle_beta   90.00
_cell.angle_gamma   90.00
#
_symmetry.space_group_name_H-M   'P 1'
#
loop_
_entity.id
_entity.type
_entity.pdbx_description
1 polymer ?
#
loop_
_entity_poly.entity_id
_entity_poly.type
_entity_poly.pdbx_seq_one_letter_code
_entity_poly.pdbx_strand_id
1 'polypeptide(L)' 'MDTENKPVEISYEIRVKPGRAGTDPDAPDWEVLELEDGVVKNTADIYDNMTQAEANQIAGMWRKKKEEAETAVSAE' A
#
# COMPACT_ATOMS: atom_id res chain seq x y z
N MET A 1 -31.45 -17.01 13.04
CA MET A 1 -30.66 -15.83 12.66
C MET A 1 -29.59 -16.28 11.70
N ASP A 2 -29.91 -16.23 10.42
CA ASP A 2 -28.99 -16.42 9.31
C ASP A 2 -27.91 -15.34 9.44
N THR A 3 -26.74 -15.75 9.95
CA THR A 3 -25.59 -14.87 9.99
C THR A 3 -25.05 -14.86 8.57
N GLU A 4 -25.61 -13.97 7.74
CA GLU A 4 -25.07 -13.64 6.43
C GLU A 4 -23.61 -13.22 6.61
N ASN A 5 -22.70 -14.17 6.40
CA ASN A 5 -21.27 -13.94 6.29
C ASN A 5 -21.02 -13.24 4.95
N LYS A 6 -21.38 -11.96 4.88
CA LYS A 6 -21.02 -11.11 3.74
C LYS A 6 -19.50 -10.96 3.79
N PRO A 7 -18.76 -11.31 2.73
CA PRO A 7 -17.35 -11.01 2.67
C PRO A 7 -17.22 -9.51 2.85
N VAL A 8 -16.42 -9.09 3.84
CA VAL A 8 -16.09 -7.69 4.02
C VAL A 8 -15.36 -7.29 2.74
N GLU A 9 -15.93 -6.38 1.95
CA GLU A 9 -15.29 -5.84 0.76
C GLU A 9 -14.16 -4.92 1.23
N ILE A 10 -13.00 -5.52 1.50
CA ILE A 10 -11.81 -4.80 1.92
C ILE A 10 -11.13 -4.26 0.66
N SER A 11 -11.05 -2.94 0.54
CA SER A 11 -10.34 -2.28 -0.55
C SER A 11 -8.89 -1.99 -0.15
N TYR A 12 -7.95 -2.28 -1.06
CA TYR A 12 -6.52 -2.19 -0.78
C TYR A 12 -5.83 -1.20 -1.73
N GLU A 13 -5.43 -0.02 -1.24
CA GLU A 13 -4.81 1.04 -2.06
C GLU A 13 -3.31 1.17 -1.78
N ILE A 14 -2.51 1.42 -2.82
CA ILE A 14 -1.08 1.77 -2.68
C ILE A 14 -0.86 3.25 -2.98
N ARG A 15 -0.41 3.99 -1.95
CA ARG A 15 -0.19 5.44 -2.00
C ARG A 15 1.26 5.79 -1.78
N VAL A 16 1.78 6.68 -2.63
CA VAL A 16 3.10 7.29 -2.48
C VAL A 16 2.91 8.72 -2.00
N LYS A 17 3.60 9.12 -0.94
CA LYS A 17 3.55 10.49 -0.43
C LYS A 17 4.92 10.94 0.07
N PRO A 18 5.14 12.26 0.24
CA PRO A 18 6.28 12.76 0.98
C PRO A 18 6.26 12.18 2.40
N GLY A 19 7.37 11.57 2.78
CA GLY A 19 7.56 10.95 4.06
C GLY A 19 7.94 11.94 5.15
N ARG A 20 8.24 11.41 6.33
CA ARG A 20 8.87 12.18 7.39
C ARG A 20 10.24 12.65 6.88
N ALA A 21 10.52 13.95 7.01
CA ALA A 21 11.85 14.48 6.71
C ALA A 21 12.90 13.67 7.50
N GLY A 22 13.73 12.95 6.77
CA GLY A 22 14.82 12.17 7.32
C GLY A 22 16.02 13.05 7.63
N THR A 23 17.20 12.45 7.62
CA THR A 23 18.43 13.14 7.98
C THR A 23 18.99 14.03 6.87
N ASP A 24 18.53 13.86 5.63
CA ASP A 24 18.96 14.68 4.50
C ASP A 24 18.00 15.87 4.32
N PRO A 25 18.45 17.12 4.56
CA PRO A 25 17.59 18.30 4.44
C PRO A 25 17.35 18.72 2.98
N ASP A 26 18.11 18.17 2.02
CA ASP A 26 18.10 18.58 0.62
C ASP A 26 17.28 17.64 -0.28
N ALA A 27 16.97 16.43 0.19
CA ALA A 27 16.08 15.49 -0.48
C ALA A 27 14.90 15.10 0.43
N PRO A 28 13.63 15.33 0.04
CA PRO A 28 12.51 14.83 0.82
C PRO A 28 12.51 13.30 0.75
N ASP A 29 12.53 12.63 1.90
CA ASP A 29 12.21 11.22 1.98
C ASP A 29 10.79 10.98 1.50
N TRP A 30 10.59 9.87 0.81
CA TRP A 30 9.29 9.41 0.34
C TRP A 30 8.90 8.16 1.11
N GLU A 31 7.59 7.98 1.26
CA GLU A 31 7.03 6.75 1.83
C GLU A 31 5.95 6.16 0.93
N VAL A 32 5.85 4.84 0.96
CA VAL A 32 4.81 4.04 0.33
C VAL A 32 3.94 3.44 1.42
N LEU A 33 2.64 3.58 1.26
CA LEU A 33 1.61 3.16 2.21
C LEU A 33 0.68 2.18 1.52
N GLU A 34 0.44 1.05 2.18
CA GLU A 34 -0.73 0.22 1.88
C GLU A 34 -1.88 0.63 2.81
N LEU A 35 -2.98 1.06 2.19
CA LEU A 35 -4.20 1.45 2.89
C LEU A 35 -5.24 0.35 2.72
N GLU A 36 -5.78 -0.11 3.84
CA GLU A 36 -6.93 -0.99 3.91
C GLU A 36 -8.16 -0.10 4.18
N ASP A 37 -9.07 -0.01 3.22
CA ASP A 37 -10.24 0.86 3.28
C ASP A 37 -9.89 2.35 3.49
N GLY A 38 -8.83 2.79 2.80
CA GLY A 38 -8.35 4.17 2.88
C GLY A 38 -7.63 4.53 4.19
N VAL A 39 -7.38 3.56 5.07
CA VAL A 39 -6.61 3.75 6.31
C VAL A 39 -5.44 2.78 6.41
N VAL A 40 -4.33 3.23 6.97
CA VAL A 40 -3.20 2.36 7.29
C VAL A 40 -3.55 1.56 8.54
N LYS A 41 -3.64 0.24 8.44
CA LYS A 41 -3.99 -0.63 9.57
C LYS A 41 -2.78 -1.02 10.40
N ASN A 42 -1.62 -1.19 9.76
CA ASN A 42 -0.39 -1.55 10.43
C ASN A 42 0.76 -0.62 10.01
N THR A 43 1.62 -0.27 10.97
CA THR A 43 2.85 0.46 10.66
C THR A 43 3.84 -0.35 9.82
N ALA A 44 3.69 -1.68 9.78
CA ALA A 44 4.44 -2.55 8.87
C ALA A 44 4.08 -2.33 7.39
N ASP A 45 2.92 -1.73 7.11
CA ASP A 45 2.45 -1.40 5.76
C ASP A 45 2.98 -0.04 5.27
N ILE A 46 3.94 0.53 6.00
CA ILE A 46 4.62 1.79 5.71
C ILE A 46 6.07 1.47 5.37
N TYR A 47 6.49 1.87 4.17
CA TYR A 47 7.89 1.82 3.74
C TYR A 47 8.39 3.24 3.53
N ASP A 48 9.22 3.75 4.44
CA ASP A 48 9.77 5.10 4.45
C ASP A 48 11.31 5.13 4.30
N ASN A 49 11.91 6.32 4.33
CA ASN A 49 13.33 6.60 4.09
C ASN A 49 13.82 6.19 2.70
N MET A 50 13.06 6.55 1.67
CA MET A 50 13.36 6.20 0.29
C MET A 50 13.37 7.43 -0.61
N THR A 51 14.09 7.36 -1.71
CA THR A 51 13.97 8.37 -2.76
C THR A 51 12.62 8.27 -3.48
N GLN A 52 12.20 9.34 -4.16
CA GLN A 52 10.98 9.31 -4.99
C GLN A 52 10.98 8.17 -6.02
N ALA A 53 12.15 7.92 -6.62
CA ALA A 53 12.32 6.87 -7.62
C ALA A 53 12.07 5.49 -7.00
N GLU A 54 12.68 5.22 -5.84
CA GLU A 54 12.47 3.98 -5.11
C GLU A 54 11.01 3.82 -4.66
N ALA A 55 10.37 4.87 -4.16
CA ALA A 55 8.97 4.85 -3.77
C ALA A 55 8.05 4.49 -4.93
N ASN A 56 8.29 5.04 -6.12
CA ASN A 56 7.53 4.67 -7.32
C ASN A 56 7.78 3.23 -7.77
N GLN A 57 9.02 2.73 -7.65
CA GLN A 57 9.34 1.34 -7.98
C GLN A 57 8.64 0.35 -7.04
N ILE A 58 8.69 0.60 -5.73
CA ILE A 58 8.02 -0.24 -4.73
C ILE A 58 6.51 -0.19 -4.91
N ALA A 59 5.94 1.01 -5.08
CA ALA A 59 4.51 1.15 -5.32
C ALA A 59 4.05 0.40 -6.59
N GLY A 60 4.86 0.43 -7.65
CA GLY A 60 4.60 -0.35 -8.87
C GLY A 60 4.62 -1.86 -8.62
N MET A 61 5.61 -2.37 -7.87
CA MET A 61 5.67 -3.79 -7.50
C MET A 61 4.46 -4.23 -6.67
N TRP A 62 4.04 -3.41 -5.71
CA TRP A 62 2.92 -3.72 -4.82
C TRP A 62 1.59 -3.71 -5.56
N ARG A 63 1.37 -2.72 -6.44
CA ARG A 63 0.19 -2.68 -7.32
C ARG A 63 0.11 -3.93 -8.19
N LYS A 64 1.22 -4.30 -8.83
CA LYS A 64 1.27 -5.51 -9.65
C LYS A 64 0.96 -6.77 -8.85
N LYS A 65 1.54 -6.90 -7.65
CA LYS A 65 1.27 -8.04 -6.76
C LYS A 65 -0.20 -8.12 -6.33
N LYS A 66 -0.87 -6.98 -6.14
CA LYS A 66 -2.32 -6.93 -5.87
C LYS A 66 -3.13 -7.34 -7.08
N GLU A 67 -2.83 -6.78 -8.26
CA GLU A 67 -3.50 -7.17 -9.50
C GLU A 67 -3.39 -8.68 -9.75
N GLU A 68 -2.21 -9.28 -9.52
CA GLU A 68 -1.97 -10.72 -9.61
C GLU A 68 -2.75 -11.51 -8.55
N ALA A 69 -2.91 -11.00 -7.33
CA ALA A 69 -3.70 -11.64 -6.28
C ALA A 69 -5.21 -11.58 -6.55
N GLU A 70 -5.72 -10.44 -7.04
CA GLU A 70 -7.14 -10.27 -7.40
C GLU A 70 -7.54 -11.12 -8.62
N THR A 71 -6.64 -11.26 -9.59
CA THR A 71 -6.87 -12.15 -10.75
C THR A 71 -6.81 -13.63 -10.38
N ALA A 72 -5.99 -14.02 -9.38
CA ALA A 72 -5.95 -15.40 -8.90
C ALA A 72 -7.21 -15.81 -8.13
N VAL A 73 -7.87 -14.87 -7.44
CA VAL A 73 -9.10 -15.14 -6.65
C VAL A 73 -10.36 -15.22 -7.52
N SER A 74 -10.36 -14.63 -8.71
CA SER A 74 -11.53 -14.63 -9.62
C SER A 74 -11.55 -15.81 -10.62
N ALA A 75 -10.60 -16.75 -10.52
CA ALA A 75 -10.42 -17.84 -11.47
C ALA A 75 -10.88 -19.23 -10.97
N GLU A 76 -11.68 -19.29 -9.89
CA GLU A 76 -12.20 -20.54 -9.30
C GLU A 76 -13.71 -20.73 -9.49
#